data_AF-A0A5D0MSV4-F1
#
_entry.id   AF-A0A5D0MSV4-F1
#
_cell.length_a   1.000
_cell.length_b   1.000
_cell.length_c   1.000
_cell.angle_alpha   90.00
_cell.angle_beta   90.00
_cell.angle_gamma   90.00
#
_symmetry.space_group_name_H-M   'P 1'
#
loop_
_entity.id
_entity.type
_entity.pdbx_description
1 polymer ?
#
loop_
_entity_poly.entity_id
_entity_poly.type
_entity_poly.pdbx_seq_one_letter_code
_entity_poly.pdbx_strand_id
1 'polypeptide(L)'
;MSRCRLVSFCLVFVSFFTFAGCADYERNKVIEEHCGSCHSTDRIYEKKRTKAEWKKLVHGMKIRGLKLTKEEEKRVFEELFQNYLKK
;
A
#
# COMPACT_ATOMS: atom_id res chain seq x y z
N MET A 1 18.54 13.27 18.78
CA MET A 1 19.64 14.24 18.58
C MET A 1 19.93 14.19 17.07
N SER A 2 19.74 15.22 16.25
CA SER A 2 20.01 16.64 16.44
C SER A 2 18.93 17.49 15.78
N ARG A 3 18.60 18.62 16.43
CA ARG A 3 17.64 19.63 15.97
C ARG A 3 18.42 20.70 15.19
N CYS A 4 18.23 20.78 13.88
CA CYS A 4 18.60 21.99 13.14
C CYS A 4 17.58 23.08 13.44
N ARG A 5 18.00 24.07 14.23
CA ARG A 5 17.32 25.37 14.40
C ARG A 5 17.58 26.24 13.16
N LEU A 6 16.76 27.29 13.05
CA LEU A 6 16.70 28.35 12.04
C LEU A 6 15.64 28.01 10.99
N VAL A 7 14.60 28.81 10.80
CA VAL A 7 14.67 30.26 10.65
C VAL A 7 13.37 30.88 11.19
N SER A 8 13.47 31.64 12.28
CA SER A 8 12.46 32.64 12.65
C SER A 8 12.72 33.83 11.72
N PHE A 9 12.02 33.90 10.59
CA PHE A 9 12.06 35.07 9.72
C PHE A 9 10.69 35.72 9.65
N CYS A 10 10.74 37.00 10.00
CA CYS A 10 9.67 37.97 10.00
C CYS A 10 8.89 37.98 8.67
N LEU A 11 7.57 37.82 8.79
CA LEU A 11 6.52 38.65 8.17
C LEU A 11 6.89 39.46 6.92
N VAL A 12 6.96 38.85 5.73
CA VAL A 12 6.63 39.58 4.49
C VAL A 12 6.07 38.61 3.42
N PHE A 13 4.79 38.78 3.08
CA PHE A 13 4.14 38.48 1.80
C PHE A 13 4.84 37.51 0.82
N VAL A 14 4.51 36.21 0.84
CA VAL A 14 4.23 35.43 -0.38
C VAL A 14 3.23 34.34 -0.03
N SER A 15 2.05 34.45 -0.62
CA SER A 15 1.02 33.42 -0.73
C SER A 15 1.60 32.05 -1.09
N PHE A 16 0.92 30.98 -0.70
CA PHE A 16 0.98 29.69 -1.41
C PHE A 16 2.38 29.09 -1.58
N PHE A 17 2.84 28.24 -0.66
CA PHE A 17 3.54 27.00 -1.02
C PHE A 17 3.78 26.23 0.27
N THR A 18 2.71 25.70 0.86
CA THR A 18 2.79 24.52 1.72
C THR A 18 3.22 23.35 0.84
N PHE A 19 4.52 23.27 0.52
CA PHE A 19 5.10 22.13 -0.17
C PHE A 19 5.42 21.06 0.87
N ALA A 20 4.41 20.26 1.21
CA ALA A 20 4.58 19.01 1.93
C ALA A 20 3.63 17.97 1.32
N GLY A 21 3.86 17.63 0.06
CA GLY A 21 3.25 16.49 -0.60
C GLY A 21 4.28 15.37 -0.76
N CYS A 22 4.71 14.75 0.34
CA CYS A 22 5.08 13.34 0.23
C CYS A 22 3.76 12.60 0.18
N ALA A 23 3.32 12.20 -1.02
CA ALA A 23 2.16 11.35 -1.14
C ALA A 23 2.47 10.04 -0.41
N ASP A 24 1.93 9.88 0.81
CA ASP A 24 1.89 8.59 1.48
C ASP A 24 1.17 7.63 0.55
N TYR A 25 1.90 6.66 0.00
CA TYR A 25 1.27 5.56 -0.71
C TYR A 25 0.51 4.75 0.36
N GLU A 26 -0.81 4.98 0.45
CA GLU A 26 -1.65 4.31 1.42
C GLU A 26 -1.74 2.82 1.09
N ARG A 27 -0.84 2.05 1.71
CA ARG A 27 -0.79 0.59 1.61
C ARG A 27 -2.00 0.01 2.32
N ASN A 28 -2.68 -0.93 1.69
CA ASN A 28 -3.86 -1.56 2.31
C ASN A 28 -3.42 -2.45 3.47
N LYS A 29 -3.96 -2.20 4.67
CA LYS A 29 -3.60 -2.93 5.90
C LYS A 29 -3.81 -4.44 5.80
N VAL A 30 -4.90 -4.90 5.18
CA VAL A 30 -5.21 -6.33 4.99
C VAL A 30 -4.14 -6.99 4.11
N ILE A 31 -3.66 -6.28 3.09
CA ILE A 31 -2.57 -6.76 2.25
C ILE A 31 -1.25 -6.83 3.03
N GLU A 32 -0.90 -5.79 3.80
CA GLU A 32 0.33 -5.80 4.59
C GLU A 32 0.34 -6.89 5.66
N GLU A 33 -0.77 -7.05 6.40
CA GLU A 33 -0.89 -8.04 7.47
C GLU A 33 -0.74 -9.49 6.96
N HIS A 34 -1.33 -9.81 5.81
CA HIS A 34 -1.32 -11.18 5.29
C HIS A 34 -0.20 -11.43 4.29
N CYS A 35 -0.05 -10.56 3.27
CA CYS A 35 0.90 -10.76 2.19
C CYS A 35 2.31 -10.28 2.53
N GLY A 36 2.46 -9.37 3.50
CA GLY A 36 3.74 -8.86 3.99
C GLY A 36 4.45 -9.80 4.98
N SER A 37 3.76 -10.84 5.45
CA SER A 37 4.24 -11.73 6.52
C SER A 37 5.45 -12.60 6.13
N CYS A 38 5.66 -12.86 4.83
CA CYS A 38 6.77 -13.68 4.34
C CYS A 38 7.80 -12.88 3.51
N HIS A 39 7.36 -11.86 2.79
CA HIS A 39 8.19 -11.00 1.94
C HIS A 39 7.46 -9.68 1.65
N SER A 40 8.15 -8.70 1.05
CA SER A 40 7.53 -7.41 0.70
C SER A 40 6.30 -7.56 -0.21
N THR A 41 5.33 -6.65 -0.06
CA THR A 41 4.11 -6.57 -0.88
C THR A 41 4.25 -5.66 -2.11
N ASP A 42 5.42 -5.06 -2.36
CA ASP A 42 5.62 -4.09 -3.46
C ASP A 42 5.15 -4.63 -4.82
N ARG A 43 5.42 -5.91 -5.09
CA ARG A 43 5.03 -6.62 -6.33
C ARG A 43 3.51 -6.68 -6.57
N ILE A 44 2.70 -6.45 -5.54
CA ILE A 44 1.24 -6.37 -5.65
C ILE A 44 0.85 -5.09 -6.39
N TYR A 45 1.61 -4.01 -6.17
CA TYR A 45 1.31 -2.67 -6.67
C TYR A 45 2.03 -2.33 -7.98
N GLU A 46 3.11 -3.04 -8.31
CA GLU A 46 3.88 -2.84 -9.55
C GLU A 46 3.19 -3.36 -10.81
N LYS A 47 2.31 -4.36 -10.70
CA LYS A 47 1.72 -5.04 -11.86
C LYS A 47 0.21 -5.19 -11.75
N LYS A 48 -0.51 -4.68 -12.75
CA LYS A 48 -1.94 -4.96 -12.96
C LYS A 48 -2.12 -6.44 -13.30
N ARG A 49 -3.14 -7.06 -12.69
CA ARG A 49 -3.52 -8.44 -12.90
C ARG A 49 -5.04 -8.53 -13.00
N THR A 50 -5.51 -9.40 -13.86
CA THR A 50 -6.92 -9.78 -13.94
C THR A 50 -7.37 -10.52 -12.68
N LYS A 51 -8.68 -10.63 -12.45
CA LYS A 51 -9.23 -11.42 -11.33
C LYS A 51 -8.74 -12.87 -11.34
N ALA A 52 -8.60 -13.48 -12.52
CA ALA A 52 -8.11 -14.84 -12.67
C ALA A 52 -6.63 -14.97 -12.30
N GLU A 53 -5.80 -14.03 -12.72
CA GLU A 53 -4.37 -13.99 -12.37
C GLU A 53 -4.16 -13.77 -10.87
N TRP A 54 -4.96 -12.92 -10.24
CA TRP A 54 -4.94 -12.74 -8.78
C TRP A 54 -5.30 -14.01 -8.04
N LYS A 55 -6.37 -14.70 -8.45
CA LYS A 55 -6.75 -16.00 -7.85
C LYS A 55 -5.62 -17.02 -7.94
N LYS A 56 -4.97 -17.12 -9.11
CA LYS A 56 -3.82 -18.01 -9.32
C LYS A 56 -2.64 -17.63 -8.42
N LEU A 57 -2.35 -16.34 -8.28
CA LEU A 57 -1.27 -15.84 -7.42
C LEU A 57 -1.52 -16.18 -5.95
N VAL A 58 -2.69 -15.83 -5.42
CA VAL A 58 -3.06 -16.08 -4.02
C VAL A 58 -3.07 -17.58 -3.74
N HIS A 59 -3.59 -18.40 -4.65
CA HIS A 59 -3.52 -19.86 -4.54
C HIS A 59 -2.06 -20.36 -4.49
N GLY A 60 -1.18 -19.82 -5.33
CA GLY A 60 0.25 -20.11 -5.27
C GLY A 60 0.90 -19.73 -3.94
N MET A 61 0.45 -18.65 -3.29
CA MET A 61 0.95 -18.26 -1.97
C MET A 61 0.41 -19.17 -0.87
N LYS A 62 -0.84 -19.64 -0.98
CA LYS A 62 -1.42 -20.63 -0.05
C LYS A 62 -0.64 -21.93 -0.03
N ILE A 63 -0.23 -22.43 -1.20
CA ILE A 63 0.65 -23.61 -1.31
C ILE A 63 2.00 -23.37 -0.60
N ARG A 64 2.49 -22.13 -0.59
CA ARG A 64 3.76 -21.73 0.07
C ARG A 64 3.60 -21.40 1.56
N GLY A 65 2.40 -21.52 2.12
CA GLY A 65 2.17 -21.34 3.56
C GLY A 65 1.33 -20.12 3.94
N LEU A 66 0.82 -19.33 2.98
CA LEU A 66 -0.17 -18.30 3.29
C LEU A 66 -1.44 -18.94 3.86
N LYS A 67 -1.78 -18.60 5.10
CA LYS A 67 -3.00 -19.06 5.75
C LYS A 67 -4.00 -17.92 5.80
N LEU A 68 -5.19 -18.18 5.25
CA LEU A 68 -6.32 -17.25 5.26
C LEU A 68 -7.57 -18.05 5.62
N THR A 69 -8.38 -17.50 6.51
CA THR A 69 -9.79 -17.90 6.68
C THR A 69 -10.60 -17.51 5.44
N LYS A 70 -11.82 -18.04 5.31
CA LYS A 70 -12.69 -17.72 4.17
C LYS A 70 -13.04 -16.23 4.13
N GLU A 71 -13.22 -15.63 5.31
CA GLU A 71 -13.57 -14.24 5.51
C GLU A 71 -12.39 -13.32 5.17
N GLU A 72 -11.17 -13.66 5.60
CA GLU A 72 -9.94 -12.95 5.23
C GLU A 72 -9.67 -13.06 3.74
N GLU A 73 -9.82 -14.24 3.14
CA GLU A 73 -9.65 -14.43 1.70
C GLU A 73 -10.61 -13.55 0.89
N LYS A 74 -11.88 -13.44 1.33
CA LYS A 74 -12.85 -12.54 0.69
C LYS A 74 -12.38 -11.08 0.76
N ARG A 75 -11.89 -10.63 1.91
CA ARG A 75 -11.37 -9.26 2.10
C ARG A 75 -10.13 -9.00 1.24
N VAL A 76 -9.18 -9.92 1.22
CA VAL A 76 -7.99 -9.84 0.37
C VAL A 76 -8.38 -9.71 -1.10
N PHE A 77 -9.30 -10.54 -1.59
CA PHE A 77 -9.73 -10.45 -2.99
C PHE A 77 -10.50 -9.18 -3.30
N GLU A 78 -11.34 -8.69 -2.39
CA GLU A 78 -12.00 -7.40 -2.56
C GLU A 78 -10.94 -6.30 -2.80
N GLU A 79 -9.93 -6.21 -1.94
CA GLU A 79 -8.87 -5.19 -2.06
C GLU A 79 -8.04 -5.35 -3.34
N LEU A 80 -7.64 -6.58 -3.69
CA LEU A 80 -6.88 -6.86 -4.90
C LEU A 80 -7.67 -6.52 -6.17
N PHE A 81 -8.99 -6.70 -6.15
CA PHE A 81 -9.87 -6.40 -7.28
C PHE A 81 -10.27 -4.93 -7.32
N GLN A 82 -10.39 -4.24 -6.19
CA GLN A 82 -10.63 -2.80 -6.14
C GLN A 82 -9.41 -2.02 -6.65
N ASN A 83 -8.19 -2.45 -6.31
CA ASN A 83 -6.97 -1.85 -6.85
C ASN A 83 -6.81 -2.07 -8.37
N TYR A 84 -7.51 -3.06 -8.97
CA TYR A 84 -7.62 -3.16 -10.43
C TYR A 84 -8.48 -2.03 -11.02
N LEU A 85 -9.51 -1.57 -10.30
CA LEU A 85 -10.45 -0.53 -10.77
C LEU A 85 -9.96 0.90 -10.55
N LYS A 86 -8.96 1.11 -9.67
CA LYS A 86 -8.47 2.46 -9.31
C LYS A 86 -7.58 3.14 -10.36
N LYS A 87 -7.35 2.56 -11.56
CA LYS A 87 -6.77 3.26 -12.73
C LYS A 87 -7.20 2.66 -14.05
#